data_AF-F0F4X6-F1
#
_entry.id   AF-F0F4X6-F1
#
_cell.length_a   1.000
_cell.length_b   1.000
_cell.length_c   1.000
_cell.angle_alpha   90.00
_cell.angle_beta   90.00
_cell.angle_gamma   90.00
#
_symmetry.space_group_name_H-M   'P 1'
#
loop_
_entity.id
_entity.type
_entity.pdbx_description
1 polymer ?
#
loop_
_entity_poly.entity_id
_entity_poly.type
_entity_poly.pdbx_seq_one_letter_code
_entity_poly.pdbx_strand_id
1 'polypeptide(L)' 'MENYLFTHEHVQNNQSVRDMLGQRGIKPGKLPPAEDIKKLERKVARDEKKIEQASQKLPKNKNGDS' A
#
# COMPACT_ATOMS: atom_id res chain seq x y z
N MET A 1 -34.22 3.72 28.56
CA MET A 1 -34.86 2.73 27.66
C MET A 1 -34.69 3.09 26.19
N GLU A 2 -34.76 4.35 25.78
CA GLU A 2 -34.59 4.78 24.37
C GLU A 2 -33.26 4.34 23.72
N ASN A 3 -32.13 4.47 24.43
CA ASN A 3 -30.82 4.05 23.89
C ASN A 3 -30.73 2.54 23.57
N TYR A 4 -31.53 1.69 24.22
CA TYR A 4 -31.52 0.25 23.97
C TYR A 4 -32.24 -0.10 22.65
N LEU A 5 -33.29 0.64 22.30
CA LEU A 5 -34.03 0.42 21.05
C LEU A 5 -33.20 0.83 19.84
N PHE A 6 -32.50 1.97 19.92
CA PHE A 6 -31.61 2.45 18.86
C PHE A 6 -30.45 1.47 18.59
N THR A 7 -29.84 0.89 19.64
CA THR A 7 -28.76 -0.09 19.46
C THR A 7 -29.25 -1.40 18.84
N HIS A 8 -30.46 -1.86 19.17
CA HIS A 8 -31.05 -3.05 18.55
C HIS A 8 -31.38 -2.81 17.08
N GLU A 9 -31.94 -1.66 16.76
CA GLU A 9 -32.22 -1.26 15.38
C GLU A 9 -30.92 -1.17 14.57
N HIS A 10 -29.86 -0.59 15.12
CA HIS A 10 -28.56 -0.55 14.45
C HIS A 10 -27.97 -1.93 14.21
N VAL A 11 -28.08 -2.84 15.16
CA VAL A 11 -27.59 -4.22 14.98
C VAL A 11 -28.39 -4.92 13.88
N GLN A 12 -29.71 -4.79 13.88
CA GLN A 12 -30.57 -5.36 12.85
C GLN A 12 -30.33 -4.76 11.45
N ASN A 13 -30.16 -3.44 11.38
CA ASN A 13 -29.85 -2.74 10.14
C ASN A 13 -28.50 -3.19 9.59
N ASN A 14 -27.46 -3.22 10.42
CA ASN A 14 -26.14 -3.68 10.03
C ASN A 14 -26.15 -5.13 9.54
N GLN A 15 -26.91 -6.02 10.18
CA GLN A 15 -27.07 -7.40 9.74
C GLN A 15 -27.74 -7.46 8.36
N SER A 16 -28.86 -6.76 8.20
CA SER A 16 -29.61 -6.72 6.94
C SER A 16 -28.79 -6.15 5.78
N VAL A 17 -28.02 -5.09 6.04
CA VAL A 17 -27.10 -4.49 5.07
C VAL A 17 -25.99 -5.47 4.67
N ARG A 18 -25.40 -6.20 5.63
CA ARG A 18 -24.36 -7.21 5.33
C ARG A 18 -24.90 -8.35 4.47
N ASP A 19 -26.09 -8.85 4.77
CA ASP A 19 -26.72 -9.91 4.00
C ASP A 19 -27.00 -9.46 2.55
N MET A 20 -27.53 -8.25 2.40
CA MET A 20 -27.80 -7.60 1.12
C MET A 20 -26.52 -7.40 0.28
N LEU A 21 -25.42 -6.97 0.89
CA LEU A 21 -24.12 -6.82 0.24
C LEU A 21 -23.54 -8.20 -0.14
N GLY A 22 -23.66 -9.18 0.75
CA GLY A 22 -23.19 -10.55 0.53
C GLY A 22 -23.90 -11.23 -0.64
N GLN A 23 -25.23 -11.08 -0.76
CA GLN A 23 -26.02 -11.57 -1.90
C GLN A 23 -25.58 -10.97 -3.24
N ARG A 24 -25.14 -9.71 -3.24
CA ARG A 24 -24.59 -9.02 -4.42
C ARG A 24 -23.11 -9.32 -4.68
N GLY A 25 -22.47 -10.17 -3.87
CA GLY A 25 -21.05 -10.46 -3.96
C GLY A 25 -20.14 -9.31 -3.50
N ILE A 26 -20.71 -8.26 -2.89
CA ILE A 26 -19.97 -7.11 -2.38
C ILE A 26 -19.35 -7.50 -1.04
N LYS A 27 -18.02 -7.61 -1.02
CA LYS A 27 -17.24 -7.96 0.16
C LYS A 27 -16.18 -6.90 0.40
N PRO A 28 -15.74 -6.68 1.65
CA PRO A 28 -14.54 -5.91 1.90
C PRO A 28 -13.40 -6.46 1.03
N GLY A 29 -12.72 -5.56 0.32
CA GLY A 29 -11.58 -5.97 -0.50
C GLY A 29 -10.52 -6.65 0.38
N LYS A 30 -9.95 -7.76 -0.10
CA LYS A 30 -8.69 -8.28 0.45
C LYS A 30 -7.56 -7.42 -0.09
N LEU A 31 -7.44 -6.20 0.43
CA LEU A 31 -6.26 -5.39 0.14
C LEU A 31 -5.09 -6.04 0.90
N PRO A 32 -3.96 -6.32 0.22
CA PRO A 32 -2.75 -6.67 0.95
C PRO A 32 -2.44 -5.54 1.93
N PRO A 33 -1.76 -5.83 3.06
CA PRO A 33 -1.24 -4.78 3.93
C PRO A 33 -0.53 -3.74 3.06
N ALA A 34 -0.89 -2.47 3.25
CA ALA A 34 -0.22 -1.39 2.52
C ALA A 34 1.29 -1.57 2.71
N GLU A 35 2.03 -1.61 1.61
CA GLU A 35 3.49 -1.60 1.69
C GLU A 35 3.90 -0.34 2.45
N ASP A 36 4.73 -0.51 3.48
CA ASP A 36 5.28 0.63 4.21
C ASP A 36 6.10 1.46 3.23
N ILE A 37 5.57 2.61 2.84
CA ILE A 37 6.19 3.55 1.89
C ILE A 37 7.63 3.85 2.30
N LYS A 38 7.91 3.98 3.60
CA LYS A 38 9.27 4.24 4.09
C LYS A 38 10.20 3.05 3.85
N LYS A 39 9.70 1.82 3.89
CA LYS A 39 10.48 0.62 3.57
C LYS A 39 10.83 0.61 2.08
N LEU A 40 9.91 1.02 1.22
CA LEU A 40 10.14 1.14 -0.21
C LEU A 40 11.21 2.21 -0.51
N GLU A 41 11.06 3.40 0.05
CA GLU A 41 12.04 4.50 -0.07
C GLU A 41 13.44 4.05 0.37
N ARG A 42 13.56 3.38 1.53
CA ARG A 42 14.83 2.85 2.01
C ARG A 42 15.44 1.81 1.08
N LYS A 43 14.61 0.99 0.43
CA LYS A 43 15.07 -0.01 -0.53
C LYS A 43 15.62 0.67 -1.78
N VAL A 44 14.90 1.64 -2.34
CA VAL A 44 15.32 2.44 -3.51
C VAL A 44 16.66 3.12 -3.23
N ALA A 45 16.79 3.84 -2.11
CA ALA A 45 18.04 4.52 -1.75
C ALA A 45 19.22 3.55 -1.56
N ARG A 46 18.97 2.34 -1.03
CA ARG A 46 20.01 1.30 -0.91
C ARG A 46 20.42 0.75 -2.26
N ASP A 47 19.46 0.52 -3.16
CA ASP A 47 19.71 -0.04 -4.48
C ASP A 47 20.44 0.99 -5.37
N GLU A 48 20.09 2.28 -5.31
CA GLU A 48 20.82 3.38 -5.95
C GLU A 48 22.29 3.40 -5.52
N LYS A 49 22.55 3.37 -4.20
CA LYS A 49 23.92 3.35 -3.67
C LYS A 49 24.70 2.11 -4.12
N LYS A 50 24.06 0.94 -4.18
CA LYS A 50 24.69 -0.29 -4.67
C LYS A 50 25.03 -0.19 -6.16
N ILE A 51 24.13 0.35 -6.96
CA ILE A 51 24.35 0.56 -8.39
C ILE A 51 25.52 1.50 -8.61
N GLU A 52 25.58 2.62 -7.89
CA GLU A 52 26.71 3.56 -7.93
C GLU A 52 28.03 2.85 -7.60
N GLN A 53 28.06 2.07 -6.51
CA GLN A 53 29.26 1.35 -6.08
C GLN A 53 29.69 0.24 -7.04
N ALA A 54 28.74 -0.47 -7.65
CA ALA A 54 29.00 -1.56 -8.58
C ALA A 54 29.32 -1.05 -10.01
N SER A 55 28.91 0.18 -10.34
CA SER A 55 29.18 0.78 -11.65
C SER A 55 30.67 1.07 -11.81
N GLN A 56 31.27 0.52 -12.86
CA GLN A 56 32.65 0.87 -13.22
C GLN A 56 32.70 2.31 -13.71
N LYS A 57 33.73 3.06 -13.28
CA LYS A 57 33.94 4.43 -13.77
C LYS A 57 34.12 4.41 -15.28
N LEU A 58 33.35 5.23 -15.99
CA LEU A 58 33.52 5.42 -17.42
C LEU A 58 34.99 5.79 -17.71
N PRO A 59 35.62 5.18 -18.72
CA PRO A 59 36.98 5.52 -19.10
C PRO A 59 37.05 7.00 -19.47
N LYS A 60 38.00 7.74 -18.89
CA LYS A 60 38.25 9.15 -19.26
C LYS A 60 38.79 9.17 -20.69
N ASN A 61 38.04 9.75 -21.62
CA ASN A 61 38.51 9.99 -22.99
C ASN A 61 39.68 10.97 -22.93
N LYS A 62 40.90 10.50 -23.22
CA LYS A 62 42.11 11.33 -23.38
C LYS A 62 42.15 11.90 -24.80
N ASN A 63 41.20 12.73 -25.18
CA ASN A 63 41.27 13.47 -26.44
C ASN A 63 40.61 14.84 -26.23
N GLY A 64 41.43 15.84 -25.91
CA GLY A 64 40.96 17.21 -25.72
C GLY A 64 41.99 18.16 -25.10
N ASP A 65 43.28 17.91 -25.28
CA ASP A 65 44.33 18.89 -25.01
C ASP A 65 45.33 18.82 -26.17
N SER A 66 45.07 19.63 -27.18
CA SER A 66 45.95 19.98 -28.30
C SER A 66 45.52 21.34 -28.81
#